data_AF-A0A2H0ABK3-F1
#
_entry.id   AF-A0A2H0ABK3-F1
#
_cell.length_a   1.000
_cell.length_b   1.000
_cell.length_c   1.000
_cell.angle_alpha   90.00
_cell.angle_beta   90.00
_cell.angle_gamma   90.00
#
_symmetry.space_group_name_H-M   'P 1'
#
loop_
_entity.id
_entity.type
_entity.pdbx_description
1 polymer ?
#
loop_
_entity_poly.entity_id
_entity_poly.type
_entity_poly.pdbx_seq_one_letter_code
_entity_poly.pdbx_strand_id
1 'polypeptide(L)'
;MDFKRKTISQRITTGFGVVLVLLVVIGVCNYFGIGTIVHNAREVIYGNKLTGILAQKEIDHLIWVSKVNALLTDKKVTDLTVETDPHKCGFGQWYYSEERQTAERMVPSLAPLLAALE
;
A
#
# COMPACT_ATOMS: atom_id res chain seq x y z
N MET A 1 -43.71 -22.66 -33.81
CA MET A 1 -42.63 -22.19 -34.71
C MET A 1 -41.74 -23.37 -35.01
N ASP A 2 -41.55 -23.62 -36.30
CA ASP A 2 -41.12 -24.85 -36.95
C ASP A 2 -39.61 -25.10 -36.73
N PHE A 3 -39.22 -26.16 -35.99
CA PHE A 3 -37.82 -26.59 -35.82
C PHE A 3 -37.31 -27.30 -37.11
N LYS A 4 -37.49 -26.62 -38.25
CA LYS A 4 -37.18 -27.08 -39.60
C LYS A 4 -35.68 -27.39 -39.72
N ARG A 5 -35.39 -28.64 -40.07
CA ARG A 5 -34.13 -29.21 -40.61
C ARG A 5 -32.95 -28.22 -40.70
N LYS A 6 -32.17 -28.11 -39.61
CA LYS A 6 -30.88 -27.40 -39.64
C LYS A 6 -29.86 -28.20 -40.45
N THR A 7 -29.21 -27.56 -41.41
CA THR A 7 -28.12 -28.17 -42.20
C THR A 7 -26.91 -28.46 -41.30
N ILE A 8 -26.06 -29.42 -41.67
CA ILE A 8 -24.87 -29.81 -40.88
C ILE A 8 -23.98 -28.59 -40.57
N SER A 9 -23.83 -27.69 -41.55
CA SER A 9 -23.09 -26.42 -41.40
C SER A 9 -23.66 -25.54 -40.28
N GLN A 10 -24.98 -25.38 -40.19
CA GLN A 10 -25.61 -24.56 -39.13
C GLN A 10 -25.40 -25.12 -37.72
N ARG A 11 -25.30 -26.45 -37.55
CA ARG A 11 -25.03 -27.07 -36.25
C ARG A 11 -23.59 -26.76 -35.78
N ILE A 12 -22.63 -26.84 -36.70
CA ILE A 12 -21.22 -26.54 -36.42
C ILE A 12 -21.04 -25.04 -36.11
N THR A 13 -21.64 -24.16 -36.91
CA THR A 13 -21.56 -22.70 -36.67
C THR A 13 -22.18 -22.28 -35.34
N THR A 14 -23.29 -22.92 -34.93
CA THR A 14 -23.91 -22.62 -33.63
C THR A 14 -22.96 -22.99 -32.48
N GLY A 15 -22.32 -24.17 -32.54
CA GLY A 15 -21.36 -24.59 -31.51
C GLY A 15 -20.14 -23.67 -31.45
N PHE A 16 -19.55 -23.35 -32.59
CA PHE A 16 -18.39 -22.45 -32.65
C PHE A 16 -18.74 -21.03 -32.21
N GLY A 17 -19.93 -20.54 -32.56
CA GLY A 17 -20.43 -19.23 -32.11
C GLY A 17 -20.58 -19.15 -30.59
N VAL A 18 -21.08 -20.21 -29.95
CA VAL A 18 -21.17 -20.27 -28.47
C VAL A 18 -19.78 -20.22 -27.83
N VAL A 19 -18.80 -20.97 -28.37
CA VAL A 19 -17.43 -20.92 -27.87
C VAL A 19 -16.82 -19.53 -28.01
N LEU A 20 -17.03 -18.88 -29.16
CA LEU A 20 -16.52 -17.53 -29.44
C LEU A 20 -17.13 -16.50 -28.48
N VAL A 21 -18.44 -16.59 -28.21
CA VAL A 21 -19.12 -15.73 -27.23
C VAL A 21 -18.57 -15.98 -25.83
N LEU A 22 -18.36 -17.23 -25.42
CA LEU A 22 -17.77 -17.55 -24.12
C LEU A 22 -16.35 -16.97 -23.97
N LEU A 23 -15.52 -17.05 -25.01
CA LEU A 23 -14.18 -16.46 -25.00
C LEU A 23 -14.22 -14.93 -24.84
N VAL A 24 -15.15 -14.26 -25.53
CA VAL A 24 -15.34 -12.80 -25.39
C VAL A 24 -15.80 -12.46 -23.97
N VAL A 25 -16.76 -13.20 -23.41
CA VAL A 25 -17.24 -13.00 -22.04
C VAL A 25 -16.10 -13.17 -21.04
N ILE A 26 -15.28 -14.22 -21.17
CA ILE A 26 -14.11 -14.43 -20.30
C ILE A 26 -13.12 -13.28 -20.43
N GLY A 27 -12.82 -12.84 -21.65
CA GLY A 27 -11.91 -11.72 -21.89
C GLY A 27 -12.40 -10.41 -21.25
N VAL A 28 -13.69 -10.13 -21.36
CA VAL A 28 -14.33 -8.95 -20.75
C VAL A 28 -14.30 -9.05 -19.22
N CYS A 29 -14.69 -10.19 -18.65
CA CYS A 29 -14.63 -10.42 -17.20
C CYS A 29 -13.20 -10.32 -16.67
N ASN A 30 -12.22 -10.83 -17.40
CA ASN A 30 -10.80 -10.75 -17.03
C ASN A 30 -10.33 -9.29 -17.06
N TYR A 31 -10.67 -8.55 -18.11
CA TYR A 31 -10.34 -7.13 -18.23
C TYR A 31 -10.87 -6.30 -17.06
N PHE A 32 -12.15 -6.49 -16.68
CA PHE A 32 -12.74 -5.80 -15.54
C PHE A 32 -12.20 -6.31 -14.19
N GLY A 33 -11.92 -7.62 -14.06
CA GLY A 33 -11.41 -8.21 -12.82
C GLY A 33 -9.99 -7.78 -12.47
N ILE A 34 -9.11 -7.63 -13.47
CA ILE A 34 -7.72 -7.17 -13.26
C ILE A 34 -7.68 -5.77 -12.66
N GLY A 35 -8.57 -4.87 -13.06
CA GLY A 35 -8.63 -3.51 -12.52
C GLY A 35 -8.82 -3.49 -11.00
N THR A 36 -9.70 -4.34 -10.48
CA THR A 36 -9.93 -4.50 -9.04
C THR A 36 -8.72 -5.08 -8.32
N ILE A 37 -8.05 -6.07 -8.92
CA ILE A 37 -6.87 -6.71 -8.34
C ILE A 37 -5.71 -5.71 -8.22
N VAL A 38 -5.48 -4.91 -9.26
CA VAL A 38 -4.40 -3.90 -9.27
C VAL A 38 -4.66 -2.80 -8.23
N HIS A 39 -5.92 -2.42 -8.00
CA HIS A 39 -6.27 -1.47 -6.95
C HIS A 39 -5.94 -2.02 -5.55
N ASN A 40 -6.39 -3.23 -5.25
CA ASN A 40 -6.11 -3.89 -3.97
C ASN A 40 -4.60 -4.10 -3.74
N ALA A 41 -3.86 -4.45 -4.79
CA ALA A 41 -2.41 -4.61 -4.71
C ALA A 41 -1.71 -3.28 -4.34
N ARG A 42 -2.17 -2.15 -4.89
CA ARG A 42 -1.60 -0.83 -4.57
C ARG A 42 -1.82 -0.46 -3.11
N GLU A 43 -2.99 -0.76 -2.56
CA GLU A 43 -3.32 -0.51 -1.15
C GLU A 43 -2.39 -1.31 -0.22
N VAL A 44 -2.20 -2.60 -0.49
CA VAL A 44 -1.29 -3.47 0.30
C VAL A 44 0.16 -3.00 0.20
N ILE A 45 0.64 -2.62 -0.99
CA ILE A 45 2.01 -2.13 -1.18
C ILE A 45 2.24 -0.83 -0.40
N TYR A 46 1.28 0.10 -0.45
CA TYR A 46 1.38 1.36 0.28
C TYR A 46 1.36 1.14 1.79
N GLY A 47 0.43 0.31 2.29
CA GLY A 47 0.34 -0.04 3.70
C GLY A 47 1.65 -0.65 4.23
N ASN A 48 2.25 -1.59 3.48
CA ASN A 48 3.52 -2.20 3.86
C ASN A 48 4.68 -1.17 3.89
N LYS A 49 4.72 -0.26 2.93
CA LYS A 49 5.71 0.84 2.91
C LYS A 49 5.55 1.74 4.13
N LEU A 50 4.31 2.12 4.46
CA LEU A 50 4.01 2.99 5.59
C LEU A 50 4.39 2.33 6.93
N THR A 51 4.04 1.06 7.12
CA THR A 51 4.47 0.27 8.29
C THR A 51 5.99 0.24 8.41
N GLY A 52 6.71 0.00 7.31
CA GLY A 52 8.17 0.01 7.30
C GLY A 52 8.76 1.36 7.70
N ILE A 53 8.17 2.47 7.22
CA ILE A 53 8.60 3.82 7.61
C ILE A 53 8.42 4.04 9.11
N LEU A 54 7.23 3.77 9.64
CA LEU A 54 6.92 4.00 11.06
C LEU A 54 7.78 3.12 11.98
N ALA A 55 7.98 1.85 11.63
CA ALA A 55 8.88 0.96 12.35
C ALA A 55 10.32 1.47 12.35
N GLN A 56 10.81 1.99 11.21
CA GLN A 56 12.13 2.60 11.16
C GLN A 56 12.23 3.84 12.06
N LYS A 57 11.18 4.68 12.13
CA LYS A 57 11.18 5.85 13.01
C LYS A 57 11.18 5.47 14.49
N GLU A 58 10.49 4.38 14.84
CA GLU A 58 10.57 3.81 16.19
C GLU A 58 11.99 3.35 16.52
N ILE A 59 12.63 2.61 15.60
CA ILE A 59 14.03 2.18 15.74
C ILE A 59 14.97 3.39 15.87
N ASP A 60 14.78 4.44 15.07
CA ASP A 60 15.57 5.67 15.13
C ASP A 60 15.47 6.32 16.51
N HIS A 61 14.28 6.36 17.11
CA HIS A 61 14.09 6.85 18.48
C HIS A 61 14.72 5.94 19.54
N LEU A 62 14.65 4.61 19.39
CA LEU A 62 15.33 3.69 20.30
C LEU A 62 16.86 3.88 20.27
N ILE A 63 17.43 4.10 19.09
CA ILE A 63 18.86 4.43 18.92
C ILE A 63 19.19 5.78 19.56
N TRP A 64 18.33 6.78 19.38
CA TRP A 64 18.47 8.09 20.02
C TRP A 64 18.54 7.96 21.55
N VAL A 65 17.58 7.23 22.15
CA VAL A 65 17.54 6.99 23.61
C VAL A 65 18.80 6.28 24.07
N SER A 66 19.28 5.28 23.33
CA SER A 66 20.51 4.55 23.63
C SER A 66 21.73 5.48 23.67
N LYS A 67 21.86 6.40 22.72
CA LYS A 67 22.96 7.39 22.68
C LYS A 67 22.89 8.38 23.84
N VAL A 68 21.69 8.85 24.18
CA VAL A 68 21.48 9.72 25.35
C VAL A 68 21.84 8.98 26.64
N ASN A 69 21.45 7.71 26.77
CA ASN A 69 21.80 6.90 27.93
C ASN A 69 23.32 6.67 28.04
N ALA A 70 24.00 6.42 26.93
CA ALA A 70 25.45 6.28 26.90
C ALA A 70 26.17 7.54 27.40
N LEU A 71 25.72 8.73 27.02
CA LEU A 71 26.25 9.99 27.55
C LEU A 71 26.09 10.11 29.07
N LEU A 72 24.96 9.65 29.61
CA LEU A 72 24.67 9.78 31.05
C LEU A 72 25.38 8.71 31.90
N THR A 73 25.71 7.56 31.32
CA THR A 73 26.19 6.39 32.07
C THR A 73 27.66 6.03 31.81
N ASP A 74 28.19 6.33 30.62
CA ASP A 74 29.56 6.02 30.25
C ASP A 74 30.46 7.26 30.37
N LYS A 75 31.40 7.22 31.31
CA LYS A 75 32.38 8.29 31.55
C LYS A 75 33.30 8.55 30.36
N LYS A 76 33.36 7.64 29.37
CA LYS A 76 34.14 7.82 28.13
C LYS A 76 33.40 8.61 27.07
N VAL A 77 32.06 8.67 27.13
CA VAL A 77 31.24 9.43 26.19
C VAL A 77 31.06 10.83 26.76
N THR A 78 31.65 11.82 26.10
CA THR A 78 31.65 13.22 26.58
C THR A 78 30.92 14.18 25.65
N ASP A 79 30.51 13.72 24.47
CA ASP A 79 29.83 14.52 23.47
C ASP A 79 28.57 13.80 22.97
N LEU A 80 27.51 14.57 22.72
CA LEU A 80 26.21 14.08 22.29
C LEU A 80 25.95 14.48 20.83
N THR A 81 26.10 13.52 19.93
CA THR A 81 25.87 13.68 18.49
C THR A 81 24.49 13.16 18.07
N VAL A 82 23.43 13.68 18.67
CA VAL A 82 22.04 13.38 18.29
C VAL A 82 21.26 14.66 18.03
N GLU A 83 20.26 14.57 17.14
CA GLU A 83 19.31 15.66 16.91
C GLU A 83 18.37 15.80 18.12
N THR A 84 18.13 17.02 18.55
CA THR A 84 17.25 17.35 19.70
C THR A 84 15.99 18.11 19.27
N ASP A 85 15.99 18.65 18.05
CA ASP A 85 14.84 19.32 17.46
C ASP A 85 13.83 18.28 16.94
N PRO A 86 12.59 18.25 17.48
CA PRO A 86 11.58 17.27 17.10
C PRO A 86 11.12 17.41 15.64
N HIS A 87 11.36 18.53 14.96
CA HIS A 87 11.03 18.72 13.55
C HIS A 87 12.16 18.23 12.62
N LYS A 88 13.39 18.15 13.14
CA LYS A 88 14.57 17.72 12.38
C LYS A 88 14.92 16.26 12.60
N CYS A 89 14.38 15.61 13.62
CA CYS A 89 14.54 14.18 13.79
C CYS A 89 13.87 13.41 12.63
N GLY A 90 14.27 12.15 12.44
CA GLY A 90 13.78 11.34 11.32
C GLY A 90 12.25 11.22 11.27
N PHE A 91 11.57 11.20 12.42
CA PHE A 91 10.11 11.21 12.50
C PHE A 91 9.55 12.59 12.16
N GLY A 92 10.08 13.66 12.74
CA GLY A 92 9.63 15.03 12.47
C GLY A 92 9.68 15.40 11.00
N GLN A 93 10.79 15.11 10.34
CA GLN A 93 10.94 15.36 8.90
C GLN A 93 9.85 14.65 8.07
N TRP A 94 9.47 13.44 8.47
CA TRP A 94 8.37 12.69 7.84
C TRP A 94 7.00 13.24 8.22
N TYR A 95 6.80 13.56 9.50
CA TYR A 95 5.53 14.04 10.04
C TYR A 95 5.11 15.37 9.43
N TYR A 96 6.06 16.25 9.14
CA TYR A 96 5.82 17.54 8.49
C TYR A 96 5.95 17.50 6.95
N SER A 97 6.15 16.32 6.34
CA SER A 97 6.22 16.19 4.88
C SER A 97 4.86 15.92 4.24
N GLU A 98 4.81 15.98 2.91
CA GLU A 98 3.63 15.56 2.13
C GLU A 98 3.31 14.06 2.28
N GLU A 99 4.27 13.27 2.77
CA GLU A 99 4.11 11.83 2.97
C GLU A 99 3.10 11.53 4.08
N ARG A 100 3.03 12.35 5.14
CA ARG A 100 1.98 12.29 6.15
C ARG A 100 0.60 12.47 5.52
N GLN A 101 0.41 13.51 4.71
CA GLN A 101 -0.88 13.78 4.06
C GLN A 101 -1.30 12.62 3.15
N THR A 102 -0.32 12.02 2.46
CA THR A 102 -0.57 10.83 1.64
C THR A 102 -0.99 9.64 2.52
N ALA A 103 -0.36 9.47 3.68
CA ALA A 103 -0.69 8.39 4.61
C ALA A 103 -2.12 8.55 5.16
N GLU A 104 -2.52 9.77 5.50
CA GLU A 104 -3.87 10.09 5.97
C GLU A 104 -4.93 9.89 4.88
N ARG A 105 -4.62 10.20 3.61
CA ARG A 105 -5.55 9.93 2.48
C ARG A 105 -5.73 8.43 2.23
N MET A 106 -4.65 7.66 2.35
CA MET A 106 -4.67 6.21 2.11
C MET A 106 -5.24 5.44 3.31
N VAL A 107 -5.03 5.93 4.53
CA VAL A 107 -5.53 5.34 5.77
C VAL A 107 -6.15 6.45 6.64
N PRO A 108 -7.42 6.82 6.40
CA PRO A 108 -8.08 7.93 7.08
C PRO A 108 -8.12 7.82 8.61
N SER A 109 -8.08 6.60 9.14
CA SER A 109 -8.02 6.36 10.59
C SER A 109 -6.70 6.80 11.25
N LEU A 110 -5.63 7.06 10.48
CA LEU A 110 -4.36 7.57 11.01
C LEU A 110 -4.41 9.05 11.33
N ALA A 111 -5.22 9.84 10.64
CA ALA A 111 -5.29 11.30 10.83
C ALA A 111 -5.53 11.70 12.31
N PRO A 112 -6.55 11.17 13.02
CA PRO A 112 -6.76 11.51 14.43
C PRO A 112 -5.64 11.00 15.35
N LEU A 113 -4.97 9.90 15.01
CA LEU A 113 -3.87 9.35 15.80
C LEU A 113 -2.60 10.21 15.67
N LEU A 114 -2.26 10.64 14.45
CA LEU A 114 -1.13 11.49 14.19
C LEU A 114 -1.34 12.90 14.75
N ALA A 115 -2.56 13.44 14.66
CA ALA A 115 -2.89 14.73 15.26
C ALA A 115 -2.75 14.74 16.79
N ALA A 116 -2.89 13.60 17.46
CA ALA A 116 -2.71 13.50 18.91
C ALA A 116 -1.23 13.47 19.36
N LEU A 117 -0.28 13.42 18.42
CA LEU A 117 1.17 13.44 18.70
C LEU A 117 1.77 14.85 18.67
N GLU A 118 1.00 15.84 18.20
CA GLU A 118 1.33 17.27 18.23
C GLU A 118 0.81 17.90 19.52
#